data_AF-A0A2V6V8D5-F1
#
_entry.id   AF-A0A2V6V8D5-F1
#
_cell.length_a   1.000
_cell.length_b   1.000
_cell.length_c   1.000
_cell.angle_alpha   90.00
_cell.angle_beta   90.00
_cell.angle_gamma   90.00
#
_symmetry.space_group_name_H-M   'P 1'
#
loop_
_entity.id
_entity.type
_entity.pdbx_description
1 polymer ?
#
loop_
_entity_poly.entity_id
_entity_poly.type
_entity_poly.pdbx_seq_one_letter_code
_entity_poly.pdbx_strand_id
1 'polypeptide(L)'
;MKISVSKRRRQTRGAPRDFLLDKFLHTHPRRVGGTQKILIERSNDGPGYAVLEDGTHVSAETSRRLACDASCVVMLHARDGRVVEVAARTRAIPPALRRALHHRDHGCRFPGCGVRFGQGHHIRHWAQGGPTTLSNLALLCRRHHRAVHEEGYQLDRAPGGELRFRRPDGELLPEVPRPPEVPGDPVKTLRMQSDAAGLVLHARIAMPGWLGERLDVRYAIDVLHPLARRARALPAAAPR
;
A
#
# COMPACT_ATOMS: atom_id res chain seq x y z
N MET A 1 -39.46 15.27 48.73
CA MET A 1 -38.62 15.75 47.61
C MET A 1 -37.32 16.35 48.16
N LYS A 2 -36.17 16.02 47.55
CA LYS A 2 -34.76 16.25 47.98
C LYS A 2 -33.88 16.27 46.69
N ILE A 3 -32.66 16.80 46.56
CA ILE A 3 -31.75 17.71 47.31
C ILE A 3 -30.82 18.28 46.20
N SER A 4 -30.57 19.59 46.01
CA SER A 4 -29.93 20.64 46.85
C SER A 4 -28.38 20.64 46.86
N VAL A 5 -27.79 21.79 46.45
CA VAL A 5 -26.40 22.32 46.71
C VAL A 5 -25.17 21.52 46.17
N SER A 6 -23.95 22.07 45.94
CA SER A 6 -23.38 23.43 46.13
C SER A 6 -22.19 23.78 45.19
N LYS A 7 -21.78 25.06 45.14
CA LYS A 7 -20.51 25.56 44.57
C LYS A 7 -19.34 25.46 45.57
N ARG A 8 -18.10 25.26 45.09
CA ARG A 8 -16.90 25.97 45.61
C ARG A 8 -15.75 26.03 44.59
N ARG A 9 -15.04 27.17 44.57
CA ARG A 9 -13.74 27.39 43.87
C ARG A 9 -12.59 27.12 44.85
N ARG A 10 -11.49 26.51 44.40
CA ARG A 10 -10.16 27.16 44.33
C ARG A 10 -9.18 26.36 43.46
N GLN A 11 -7.99 26.92 43.28
CA GLN A 11 -7.09 26.70 42.15
C GLN A 11 -5.69 26.35 42.67
N THR A 12 -5.11 25.23 42.21
CA THR A 12 -3.69 24.91 42.36
C THR A 12 -3.18 24.21 41.08
N ARG A 13 -1.87 24.32 40.84
CA ARG A 13 -1.18 23.85 39.61
C ARG A 13 -0.84 22.37 39.70
N GLY A 14 -0.76 21.69 38.54
CA GLY A 14 -0.07 20.39 38.42
C GLY A 14 -0.72 19.41 37.44
N ALA A 15 0.03 19.03 36.41
CA ALA A 15 -0.09 17.75 35.71
C ALA A 15 1.14 16.90 36.10
N PRO A 16 1.25 15.58 35.77
CA PRO A 16 0.37 14.78 34.91
C PRO A 16 0.02 13.35 35.44
N ARG A 17 -0.81 12.63 34.67
CA ARG A 17 -0.99 11.15 34.60
C ARG A 17 -1.56 10.40 35.83
N ASP A 18 -2.60 9.61 35.57
CA ASP A 18 -2.94 8.25 36.06
C ASP A 18 -4.21 7.84 35.27
N PHE A 19 -4.33 6.76 34.48
CA PHE A 19 -4.04 5.33 34.66
C PHE A 19 -4.88 4.66 35.76
N LEU A 20 -5.97 3.98 35.34
CA LEU A 20 -6.69 2.84 35.95
C LEU A 20 -7.94 2.59 35.05
N LEU A 21 -7.95 1.54 34.21
CA LEU A 21 -8.42 0.16 34.48
C LEU A 21 -9.93 0.05 34.79
N ASP A 22 -10.65 -0.71 33.95
CA ASP A 22 -11.48 -1.82 34.47
C ASP A 22 -11.65 -2.98 33.45
N LYS A 23 -11.66 -4.20 34.00
CA LYS A 23 -12.10 -5.53 33.49
C LYS A 23 -11.60 -6.15 32.17
N PHE A 24 -10.61 -7.04 32.38
CA PHE A 24 -10.63 -8.51 32.17
C PHE A 24 -10.79 -9.18 30.79
N LEU A 25 -9.97 -10.23 30.63
CA LEU A 25 -9.97 -11.28 29.61
C LEU A 25 -11.20 -12.19 29.70
N HIS A 26 -11.59 -12.85 28.58
CA HIS A 26 -11.61 -14.32 28.39
C HIS A 26 -12.33 -14.76 27.08
N THR A 27 -12.13 -16.03 26.69
CA THR A 27 -12.84 -16.84 25.66
C THR A 27 -12.34 -16.85 24.19
N HIS A 28 -11.38 -17.75 23.96
CA HIS A 28 -11.34 -18.86 22.97
C HIS A 28 -11.45 -18.67 21.44
N PRO A 29 -10.84 -19.59 20.65
CA PRO A 29 -10.54 -19.36 19.24
C PRO A 29 -11.58 -19.93 18.27
N ARG A 30 -11.91 -19.18 17.21
CA ARG A 30 -12.36 -19.70 15.91
C ARG A 30 -11.69 -18.92 14.77
N ARG A 31 -11.36 -19.61 13.68
CA ARG A 31 -10.59 -19.06 12.54
C ARG A 31 -11.40 -18.10 11.66
N VAL A 32 -10.67 -17.45 10.75
CA VAL A 32 -11.09 -16.61 9.59
C VAL A 32 -11.33 -15.13 9.95
N GLY A 33 -10.45 -14.26 9.45
CA GLY A 33 -10.48 -12.81 9.70
C GLY A 33 -9.46 -12.29 10.71
N GLY A 34 -8.26 -12.88 10.75
CA GLY A 34 -7.25 -12.55 11.75
C GLY A 34 -6.78 -11.09 11.71
N THR A 35 -7.14 -10.30 12.73
CA THR A 35 -6.39 -9.08 13.04
C THR A 35 -4.97 -9.49 13.43
N GLN A 36 -4.00 -9.25 12.55
CA GLN A 36 -2.59 -9.40 12.92
C GLN A 36 -2.30 -8.48 14.10
N LYS A 37 -1.98 -9.06 15.26
CA LYS A 37 -1.45 -8.31 16.40
C LYS A 37 0.04 -8.15 16.16
N ILE A 38 0.53 -6.93 16.31
CA ILE A 38 1.96 -6.63 16.22
C ILE A 38 2.37 -6.17 17.61
N LEU A 39 3.43 -6.79 18.12
CA LEU A 39 4.12 -6.39 19.33
C LEU A 39 5.24 -5.46 18.88
N ILE A 40 5.11 -4.17 19.21
CA ILE A 40 6.16 -3.19 18.99
C ILE A 40 6.89 -3.04 20.31
N GLU A 41 8.14 -3.47 20.35
CA GLU A 41 8.98 -3.41 21.54
C GLU A 41 9.87 -2.17 21.50
N ARG A 42 9.95 -1.46 22.62
CA ARG A 42 10.87 -0.34 22.79
C ARG A 42 11.77 -0.55 23.99
N SER A 43 13.06 -0.37 23.76
CA SER A 43 14.07 -0.11 24.79
C SER A 43 14.14 1.39 25.05
N ASN A 44 14.47 1.80 26.27
CA ASN A 44 14.71 3.21 26.60
C ASN A 44 15.99 3.76 25.94
N ASP A 45 17.00 2.91 25.72
CA ASP A 45 18.36 3.33 25.34
C ASP A 45 18.84 2.74 23.99
N GLY A 46 17.92 2.23 23.15
CA GLY A 46 18.28 1.58 21.90
C GLY A 46 17.16 1.56 20.86
N PRO A 47 17.45 1.19 19.59
CA PRO A 47 16.45 1.12 18.54
C PRO A 47 15.38 0.07 18.89
N GLY A 48 14.14 0.52 19.00
CA GLY A 48 12.99 -0.38 19.19
C GLY A 48 12.81 -1.29 17.98
N TYR A 49 12.47 -2.56 18.23
CA TYR A 49 12.22 -3.58 17.22
C TYR A 49 10.77 -4.07 17.31
N ALA A 50 10.28 -4.70 16.26
CA ALA A 50 8.95 -5.30 16.25
C ALA A 50 9.05 -6.80 16.07
N VAL A 51 8.16 -7.54 16.73
CA VAL A 51 8.04 -8.99 16.60
C VAL A 51 6.59 -9.42 16.35
N LEU A 52 6.43 -10.58 15.73
CA LEU A 52 5.16 -11.30 15.68
C LEU A 52 4.95 -12.13 16.95
N GLU A 53 3.76 -12.72 17.12
CA GLU A 53 3.44 -13.58 18.28
C GLU A 53 4.33 -14.84 18.38
N ASP A 54 5.05 -15.21 17.32
CA ASP A 54 6.02 -16.30 17.26
C ASP A 54 7.48 -15.87 17.49
N GLY A 55 7.72 -14.59 17.79
CA GLY A 55 9.07 -14.02 17.99
C GLY A 55 9.79 -13.60 16.70
N THR A 56 9.20 -13.79 15.51
CA THR A 56 9.82 -13.38 14.24
C THR A 56 9.97 -11.86 14.18
N HIS A 57 11.21 -11.38 13.98
CA HIS A 57 11.50 -9.96 13.81
C HIS A 57 10.87 -9.38 12.53
N VAL A 58 10.32 -8.17 12.65
CA VAL A 58 9.64 -7.44 11.59
C VAL A 58 10.36 -6.12 11.31
N SER A 59 10.61 -5.81 10.03
CA SER A 59 11.26 -4.55 9.65
C SER A 59 10.44 -3.33 10.07
N ALA A 60 11.10 -2.20 10.32
CA ALA A 60 10.42 -0.96 10.72
C ALA A 60 9.41 -0.48 9.65
N GLU A 61 9.68 -0.73 8.37
CA GLU A 61 8.77 -0.43 7.25
C GLU A 61 7.56 -1.34 7.21
N THR A 62 7.75 -2.65 7.35
CA THR A 62 6.65 -3.61 7.46
C THR A 62 5.76 -3.27 8.65
N SER A 63 6.36 -2.91 9.79
CA SER A 63 5.66 -2.49 11.00
C SER A 63 4.82 -1.23 10.76
N ARG A 64 5.39 -0.21 10.10
CA ARG A 64 4.65 1.01 9.70
C ARG A 64 3.48 0.70 8.75
N ARG A 65 3.69 -0.17 7.76
CA ARG A 65 2.67 -0.57 6.78
C ARG A 65 1.50 -1.30 7.43
N LEU A 66 1.80 -2.28 8.28
CA LEU A 66 0.75 -3.04 8.97
C LEU A 66 0.00 -2.16 9.97
N ALA A 67 0.67 -1.24 10.66
CA ALA A 67 0.06 -0.28 11.60
C ALA A 67 -0.96 0.70 10.98
N CYS A 68 -1.08 0.77 9.65
CA CYS A 68 -2.10 1.61 9.00
C CYS A 68 -3.52 1.02 9.07
N ASP A 69 -3.68 -0.31 9.08
CA ASP A 69 -4.99 -1.00 9.06
C ASP A 69 -5.13 -2.09 10.15
N ALA A 70 -4.06 -2.37 10.90
CA ALA A 70 -4.06 -3.30 12.02
C ALA A 70 -4.22 -2.59 13.38
N SER A 71 -4.57 -3.36 14.40
CA SER A 71 -4.36 -2.96 15.79
C SER A 71 -2.95 -3.33 16.24
N CYS A 72 -2.18 -2.37 16.74
CA CYS A 72 -0.90 -2.61 17.37
C CYS A 72 -1.05 -2.61 18.90
N VAL A 73 -0.16 -3.33 19.58
CA VAL A 73 0.08 -3.19 21.03
C VAL A 73 1.55 -2.79 21.17
N VAL A 74 1.82 -1.75 21.95
CA VAL A 74 3.20 -1.30 22.21
C VAL A 74 3.59 -1.76 23.60
N MET A 75 4.72 -2.44 23.73
CA MET A 75 5.29 -2.87 25.00
C MET A 75 6.63 -2.19 25.21
N LEU A 76 6.80 -1.59 26.38
CA LEU A 76 8.06 -0.99 26.81
C LEU A 76 8.80 -2.00 27.69
N HIS A 77 10.03 -2.34 27.33
CA HIS A 77 10.87 -3.26 28.08
C HIS A 77 11.95 -2.48 28.85
N ALA A 78 12.18 -2.89 30.11
CA ALA A 78 13.35 -2.48 30.87
C ALA A 78 14.60 -3.21 30.35
N ARG A 79 15.77 -2.75 30.79
CA ARG A 79 17.09 -3.26 30.37
C ARG A 79 17.35 -4.72 30.76
N ASP A 80 16.57 -5.25 31.70
CA ASP A 80 16.53 -6.65 32.15
C ASP A 80 15.53 -7.52 31.36
N GLY A 81 14.87 -6.95 30.34
CA GLY A 81 13.83 -7.62 29.55
C GLY A 81 12.44 -7.62 30.19
N ARG A 82 12.26 -7.04 31.39
CA ARG A 82 10.96 -7.01 32.06
C ARG A 82 10.03 -5.99 31.40
N VAL A 83 8.76 -6.36 31.18
CA VAL A 83 7.73 -5.42 30.73
C VAL A 83 7.52 -4.32 31.79
N VAL A 84 7.68 -3.06 31.38
CA VAL A 84 7.48 -1.86 32.19
C VAL A 84 6.11 -1.25 31.95
N GLU A 85 5.71 -1.13 30.68
CA GLU A 85 4.44 -0.53 30.28
C GLU A 85 3.86 -1.30 29.09
N VAL A 86 2.54 -1.49 29.07
CA VAL A 86 1.79 -1.97 27.89
C VAL A 86 0.79 -0.90 27.50
N ALA A 87 1.01 -0.26 26.35
CA ALA A 87 0.09 0.72 25.82
C ALA A 87 -1.18 0.04 25.28
N ALA A 88 -2.32 0.72 25.44
CA ALA A 88 -3.61 0.22 24.96
C ALA A 88 -3.59 -0.09 23.45
N ARG A 89 -4.33 -1.14 23.07
CA ARG A 89 -4.45 -1.61 21.68
C ARG A 89 -4.90 -0.47 20.76
N THR A 90 -4.08 -0.12 19.77
CA THR A 90 -4.33 1.01 18.88
C THR A 90 -5.52 0.72 17.95
N ARG A 91 -6.22 1.81 17.58
CA ARG A 91 -7.50 1.72 16.88
C ARG A 91 -7.29 1.40 15.40
N ALA A 92 -7.60 0.16 15.01
CA ALA A 92 -7.78 -0.20 13.61
C ALA A 92 -8.86 0.70 12.98
N ILE A 93 -8.80 0.90 11.65
CA ILE A 93 -9.72 1.79 10.94
C ILE A 93 -11.18 1.35 11.22
N PRO A 94 -12.02 2.19 11.85
CA PRO A 94 -13.36 1.77 12.27
C PRO A 94 -14.19 1.27 11.07
N PRO A 95 -15.04 0.22 11.21
CA PRO A 95 -15.80 -0.33 10.08
C PRO A 95 -16.63 0.70 9.31
N ALA A 96 -17.19 1.71 9.99
CA ALA A 96 -17.91 2.81 9.36
C ALA A 96 -16.98 3.68 8.48
N LEU A 97 -15.79 4.00 8.98
CA LEU A 97 -14.78 4.76 8.24
C LEU A 97 -14.21 3.95 7.07
N ARG A 98 -14.03 2.63 7.26
CA ARG A 98 -13.64 1.70 6.18
C ARG A 98 -14.68 1.65 5.06
N ARG A 99 -15.98 1.60 5.39
CA ARG A 99 -17.07 1.69 4.40
C ARG A 99 -17.06 3.02 3.66
N ALA A 100 -16.90 4.14 4.36
CA ALA A 100 -16.78 5.46 3.74
C ALA A 100 -15.55 5.56 2.82
N LEU A 101 -14.43 4.95 3.20
CA LEU A 101 -13.21 4.89 2.39
C LEU A 101 -13.45 4.08 1.10
N HIS A 102 -14.02 2.88 1.18
CA HIS A 102 -14.39 2.09 0.00
C HIS A 102 -15.39 2.80 -0.92
N HIS A 103 -16.37 3.50 -0.35
CA HIS A 103 -17.35 4.27 -1.12
C HIS A 103 -16.73 5.46 -1.85
N ARG A 104 -15.83 6.22 -1.21
CA ARG A 104 -15.15 7.36 -1.82
C ARG A 104 -14.10 6.94 -2.86
N ASP A 105 -13.31 5.90 -2.56
CA ASP A 105 -12.12 5.60 -3.33
C ASP A 105 -12.38 4.63 -4.50
N HIS A 106 -13.45 3.82 -4.42
CA HIS A 106 -13.86 2.78 -5.38
C HIS A 106 -12.83 1.67 -5.69
N GLY A 107 -11.61 1.77 -5.15
CA GLY A 107 -10.51 0.85 -5.35
C GLY A 107 -9.19 1.47 -4.90
N CYS A 108 -8.08 0.86 -5.29
CA CYS A 108 -6.75 1.38 -5.04
C CYS A 108 -6.56 2.75 -5.73
N ARG A 109 -6.23 3.79 -4.97
CA ARG A 109 -6.07 5.16 -5.49
C ARG A 109 -4.76 5.43 -6.25
N PHE A 110 -3.82 4.49 -6.23
CA PHE A 110 -2.57 4.60 -7.00
C PHE A 110 -2.86 4.70 -8.52
N PRO A 111 -2.23 5.62 -9.27
CA PRO A 111 -2.54 5.89 -10.67
C PRO A 111 -2.52 4.61 -11.53
N GLY A 112 -3.60 4.40 -12.31
CA GLY A 112 -3.77 3.25 -13.19
C GLY A 112 -4.11 1.92 -12.51
N CYS A 113 -4.29 1.87 -11.19
CA CYS A 113 -4.60 0.63 -10.50
C CYS A 113 -6.11 0.28 -10.52
N GLY A 114 -6.50 -0.71 -11.32
CA GLY A 114 -7.89 -1.21 -11.37
C GLY A 114 -8.33 -2.11 -10.19
N VAL A 115 -7.49 -2.30 -9.17
CA VAL A 115 -7.77 -3.27 -8.08
C VAL A 115 -8.77 -2.70 -7.08
N ARG A 116 -9.95 -3.32 -6.98
CA ARG A 116 -11.06 -2.86 -6.10
C ARG A 116 -10.84 -3.12 -4.61
N PHE A 117 -9.97 -4.07 -4.25
CA PHE A 117 -9.71 -4.45 -2.87
C PHE A 117 -8.43 -3.81 -2.33
N GLY A 118 -8.47 -3.28 -1.12
CA GLY A 118 -7.34 -2.59 -0.52
C GLY A 118 -7.41 -2.49 1.00
N GLN A 119 -6.33 -1.96 1.56
CA GLN A 119 -6.13 -1.60 2.95
C GLN A 119 -6.19 -0.07 3.06
N GLY A 120 -6.64 0.43 4.20
CA GLY A 120 -6.54 1.87 4.47
C GLY A 120 -5.10 2.24 4.81
N HIS A 121 -4.63 3.32 4.20
CA HIS A 121 -3.29 3.86 4.37
C HIS A 121 -3.36 5.29 4.89
N HIS A 122 -2.62 5.60 5.96
CA HIS A 122 -2.52 6.94 6.53
C HIS A 122 -1.48 7.78 5.79
N ILE A 123 -1.93 8.87 5.15
CA ILE A 123 -1.12 9.80 4.35
C ILE A 123 -0.05 10.48 5.23
N ARG A 124 -0.47 11.14 6.32
CA ARG A 124 0.41 11.33 7.47
C ARG A 124 0.31 10.07 8.32
N HIS A 125 1.37 9.29 8.39
CA HIS A 125 1.37 8.01 9.11
C HIS A 125 0.92 8.12 10.57
N TRP A 126 0.18 7.13 11.05
CA TRP A 126 -0.23 7.04 12.46
C TRP A 126 0.95 7.12 13.43
N ALA A 127 2.08 6.45 13.11
CA ALA A 127 3.31 6.48 13.90
C ALA A 127 3.96 7.89 14.03
N GLN A 128 3.53 8.85 13.20
CA GLN A 128 3.94 10.26 13.22
C GLN A 128 2.84 11.18 13.78
N GLY A 129 1.89 10.62 14.55
CA GLY A 129 0.74 11.34 15.09
C GLY A 129 -0.37 11.62 14.07
N GLY A 130 -0.40 10.89 12.95
CA GLY A 130 -1.44 11.01 11.94
C GLY A 130 -2.83 10.60 12.44
N PRO A 131 -3.88 11.42 12.29
CA PRO A 131 -5.22 11.10 12.78
C PRO A 131 -5.90 10.05 11.88
N THR A 132 -6.69 9.16 12.48
CA THR A 132 -7.52 8.19 11.74
C THR A 132 -8.83 8.85 11.31
N THR A 133 -8.76 9.65 10.25
CA THR A 133 -9.88 10.40 9.64
C THR A 133 -9.97 10.11 8.14
N LEU A 134 -11.14 10.34 7.52
CA LEU A 134 -11.33 10.06 6.10
C LEU A 134 -10.38 10.88 5.22
N SER A 135 -10.12 12.15 5.58
CA SER A 135 -9.18 13.02 4.87
C SER A 135 -7.73 12.53 4.93
N ASN A 136 -7.29 11.98 6.07
CA ASN A 136 -5.93 11.44 6.22
C ASN A 136 -5.78 10.00 5.70
N LEU A 137 -6.84 9.37 5.18
CA LEU A 137 -6.81 8.01 4.66
C LEU A 137 -6.93 7.97 3.13
N ALA A 138 -6.28 6.98 2.52
CA ALA A 138 -6.47 6.55 1.14
C ALA A 138 -6.53 5.02 1.07
N LEU A 139 -7.31 4.45 0.15
CA LEU A 139 -7.36 3.01 -0.10
C LEU A 139 -6.24 2.59 -1.06
N LEU A 140 -5.39 1.64 -0.65
CA LEU A 140 -4.31 1.08 -1.48
C LEU A 140 -4.37 -0.45 -1.49
N CYS A 141 -4.13 -1.09 -2.65
CA CYS A 141 -3.97 -2.55 -2.73
C CYS A 141 -2.64 -2.98 -2.10
N ARG A 142 -2.49 -4.27 -1.73
CA ARG A 142 -1.27 -4.78 -1.07
C ARG A 142 0.04 -4.37 -1.77
N ARG A 143 0.06 -4.39 -3.12
CA ARG A 143 1.22 -3.97 -3.93
C ARG A 143 1.54 -2.49 -3.73
N HIS A 144 0.59 -1.59 -3.98
CA HIS A 144 0.87 -0.16 -3.87
C HIS A 144 0.99 0.33 -2.42
N HIS A 145 0.38 -0.37 -1.47
CA HIS A 145 0.61 -0.16 -0.05
C HIS A 145 2.03 -0.56 0.37
N ARG A 146 2.62 -1.60 -0.26
CA ARG A 146 4.05 -1.89 -0.14
C ARG A 146 4.90 -0.78 -0.77
N ALA A 147 4.56 -0.37 -1.99
CA ALA A 147 5.34 0.61 -2.75
C ALA A 147 5.56 1.93 -1.99
N VAL A 148 4.51 2.45 -1.32
CA VAL A 148 4.59 3.68 -0.51
C VAL A 148 5.27 3.52 0.86
N HIS A 149 5.60 2.29 1.27
CA HIS A 149 6.22 2.00 2.57
C HIS A 149 7.65 1.45 2.48
N GLU A 150 7.98 0.74 1.40
CA GLU A 150 9.22 -0.04 1.23
C GLU A 150 9.94 0.24 -0.11
N GLU A 151 9.29 0.89 -1.08
CA GLU A 151 9.86 1.10 -2.43
C GLU A 151 10.07 2.59 -2.75
N GLY A 152 9.95 3.49 -1.76
CA GLY A 152 10.25 4.92 -1.88
C GLY A 152 9.19 5.80 -2.54
N TYR A 153 8.04 5.26 -2.96
CA TYR A 153 6.95 6.07 -3.49
C TYR A 153 6.34 6.94 -2.40
N GLN A 154 5.96 8.17 -2.75
CA GLN A 154 5.34 9.12 -1.81
C GLN A 154 3.87 9.33 -2.16
N LEU A 155 3.06 9.63 -1.15
CA LEU A 155 1.65 9.97 -1.29
C LEU A 155 1.35 11.22 -0.47
N ASP A 156 0.91 12.28 -1.14
CA ASP A 156 0.45 13.52 -0.51
C ASP A 156 -1.01 13.84 -0.90
N ARG A 157 -1.68 14.69 -0.11
CA ARG A 157 -2.99 15.23 -0.46
C ARG A 157 -2.85 16.74 -0.69
N ALA A 158 -3.20 17.18 -1.89
CA ALA A 158 -3.21 18.58 -2.26
C ALA A 158 -4.27 19.37 -1.45
N PRO A 159 -4.15 20.70 -1.33
CA PRO A 159 -5.15 21.53 -0.64
C PRO A 159 -6.58 21.38 -1.17
N GLY A 160 -6.75 21.11 -2.46
CA GLY A 160 -8.05 20.81 -3.10
C GLY A 160 -8.60 19.39 -2.81
N GLY A 161 -7.94 18.61 -1.96
CA GLY A 161 -8.37 17.26 -1.59
C GLY A 161 -7.91 16.13 -2.53
N GLU A 162 -7.32 16.46 -3.68
CA GLU A 162 -6.75 15.51 -4.63
C GLU A 162 -5.56 14.72 -4.04
N LEU A 163 -5.40 13.45 -4.41
CA LEU A 163 -4.24 12.64 -4.03
C LEU A 163 -3.16 12.72 -5.10
N ARG A 164 -1.93 13.00 -4.69
CA ARG A 164 -0.75 13.04 -5.57
C ARG A 164 0.20 11.93 -5.16
N PHE A 165 0.71 11.23 -6.15
CA PHE A 165 1.71 10.18 -5.95
C PHE A 165 3.01 10.62 -6.60
N ARG A 166 4.14 10.37 -5.93
CA ARG A 166 5.47 10.59 -6.49
C ARG A 166 6.23 9.29 -6.60
N ARG A 167 7.05 9.20 -7.64
CA ARG A 167 8.09 8.19 -7.81
C ARG A 167 9.19 8.36 -6.73
N PRO A 168 10.07 7.37 -6.55
CA PRO A 168 11.21 7.47 -5.62
C PRO A 168 12.22 8.57 -5.97
N ASP A 169 12.28 8.99 -7.23
CA ASP A 169 13.05 10.14 -7.73
C ASP A 169 12.39 11.52 -7.41
N GLY A 170 11.16 11.52 -6.88
CA GLY A 170 10.39 12.72 -6.54
C GLY A 170 9.46 13.25 -7.64
N GLU A 171 9.54 12.72 -8.87
CA GLU A 171 8.64 13.10 -9.97
C GLU A 171 7.19 12.71 -9.67
N LEU A 172 6.25 13.58 -10.07
CA LEU A 172 4.82 13.28 -9.97
C LEU A 172 4.43 12.19 -10.97
N LEU A 173 3.73 11.18 -10.49
CA LEU A 173 3.05 10.23 -11.36
C LEU A 173 1.87 10.96 -12.05
N PRO A 174 1.80 10.94 -13.39
CA PRO A 174 0.67 11.54 -14.10
C PRO A 174 -0.62 10.81 -13.75
N GLU A 175 -1.75 11.52 -13.79
CA GLU A 175 -3.05 10.86 -13.76
C GLU A 175 -3.15 9.92 -14.96
N VAL A 176 -3.51 8.67 -14.72
CA VAL A 176 -3.66 7.69 -15.80
C VAL A 176 -4.96 7.99 -16.53
N PRO A 177 -4.94 8.25 -17.85
CA PRO A 177 -6.14 8.55 -18.60
C PRO A 177 -7.14 7.41 -18.47
N ARG A 178 -8.43 7.74 -18.50
CA ARG A 178 -9.50 6.73 -18.52
C ARG A 178 -9.22 5.75 -19.67
N PRO A 179 -9.31 4.42 -19.44
CA PRO A 179 -9.17 3.45 -20.52
C PRO A 179 -10.10 3.81 -21.67
N PRO A 180 -9.67 3.67 -22.94
CA PRO A 180 -10.53 3.96 -24.07
C PRO A 180 -11.78 3.06 -24.01
N GLU A 181 -12.91 3.60 -24.47
CA GLU A 181 -14.14 2.80 -24.53
C GLU A 181 -13.92 1.60 -25.45
N VAL A 182 -14.19 0.41 -24.92
CA VAL A 182 -14.09 -0.84 -25.67
C VAL A 182 -15.35 -0.94 -26.55
N PRO A 183 -15.23 -1.02 -27.88
CA PRO A 183 -16.37 -1.14 -28.76
C PRO A 183 -17.23 -2.37 -28.43
N GLY A 184 -18.53 -2.32 -28.72
CA GLY A 184 -19.46 -3.43 -28.44
C GLY A 184 -19.08 -4.76 -29.09
N ASP A 185 -18.30 -4.73 -30.18
CA ASP A 185 -17.59 -5.90 -30.72
C ASP A 185 -16.09 -5.57 -30.86
N PRO A 186 -15.28 -5.82 -29.82
CA PRO A 186 -13.86 -5.47 -29.83
C PRO A 186 -13.07 -6.37 -30.78
N VAL A 187 -13.52 -7.60 -31.03
CA VAL A 187 -12.84 -8.56 -31.92
C VAL A 187 -12.97 -8.10 -33.36
N LYS A 188 -14.16 -7.66 -33.78
CA LYS A 188 -14.37 -7.08 -35.11
C LYS A 188 -13.62 -5.77 -35.28
N THR A 189 -13.58 -4.89 -34.27
CA THR A 189 -12.78 -3.65 -34.37
C THR A 189 -11.30 -3.93 -34.52
N LEU A 190 -10.73 -4.84 -33.72
CA LEU A 190 -9.32 -5.24 -33.82
C LEU A 190 -9.01 -5.89 -35.18
N ARG A 191 -9.91 -6.70 -35.74
CA ARG A 191 -9.77 -7.25 -37.10
C ARG A 191 -9.74 -6.15 -38.15
N MET A 192 -10.74 -5.26 -38.18
CA MET A 192 -10.77 -4.15 -39.14
C MET A 192 -9.53 -3.24 -39.04
N GLN A 193 -9.02 -2.98 -37.82
CA GLN A 193 -7.77 -2.24 -37.62
C GLN A 193 -6.55 -3.00 -38.16
N SER A 194 -6.51 -4.32 -38.00
CA SER A 194 -5.43 -5.17 -38.52
C SER A 194 -5.46 -5.21 -40.06
N ASP A 195 -6.65 -5.41 -40.64
CA ASP A 195 -6.87 -5.42 -42.09
C ASP A 195 -6.49 -4.07 -42.71
N ALA A 196 -6.90 -2.95 -42.11
CA ALA A 196 -6.53 -1.60 -42.54
C ALA A 196 -5.02 -1.30 -42.41
N ALA A 197 -4.33 -1.95 -41.48
CA ALA A 197 -2.88 -1.90 -41.34
C ALA A 197 -2.13 -2.91 -42.22
N GLY A 198 -2.83 -3.71 -43.04
CA GLY A 198 -2.25 -4.77 -43.86
C GLY A 198 -1.73 -5.98 -43.07
N LEU A 199 -2.11 -6.11 -41.79
CA LEU A 199 -1.67 -7.17 -40.88
C LEU A 199 -2.56 -8.41 -41.06
N VAL A 200 -2.06 -9.38 -41.84
CA VAL A 200 -2.76 -10.66 -42.07
C VAL A 200 -2.67 -11.54 -40.82
N LEU A 201 -3.60 -11.38 -39.87
CA LEU A 201 -3.66 -12.18 -38.65
C LEU A 201 -4.25 -13.58 -38.91
N HIS A 202 -3.39 -14.59 -39.05
CA HIS A 202 -3.79 -15.99 -39.21
C HIS A 202 -3.39 -16.87 -38.00
N ALA A 203 -3.97 -18.07 -37.90
CA ALA A 203 -3.79 -18.99 -36.77
C ALA A 203 -2.35 -19.46 -36.49
N ARG A 204 -1.40 -19.15 -37.38
CA ARG A 204 0.03 -19.46 -37.20
C ARG A 204 0.88 -18.25 -36.79
N ILE A 205 0.31 -17.04 -36.66
CA ILE A 205 1.12 -15.82 -36.46
C ILE A 205 1.80 -15.75 -35.08
N ALA A 206 1.25 -16.45 -34.08
CA ALA A 206 1.87 -16.64 -32.78
C ALA A 206 2.76 -17.89 -32.69
N MET A 207 2.81 -18.72 -33.74
CA MET A 207 3.80 -19.79 -33.82
C MET A 207 5.10 -19.19 -34.34
N PRO A 208 6.23 -19.31 -33.62
CA PRO A 208 7.51 -18.88 -34.15
C PRO A 208 7.82 -19.68 -35.43
N GLY A 209 8.51 -19.04 -36.38
CA GLY A 209 9.04 -19.72 -37.57
C GLY A 209 10.15 -20.73 -37.26
N TRP A 210 10.51 -20.89 -35.99
CA TRP A 210 11.55 -21.77 -35.48
C TRP A 210 11.12 -23.24 -35.55
N LEU A 211 11.83 -24.04 -36.33
CA LEU A 211 11.59 -25.47 -36.55
C LEU A 211 12.61 -26.35 -35.81
N GLY A 212 13.44 -25.77 -34.95
CA GLY A 212 14.47 -26.46 -34.18
C GLY A 212 15.91 -26.17 -34.63
N GLU A 213 16.10 -25.24 -35.57
CA GLU A 213 17.43 -24.77 -35.98
C GLU A 213 18.22 -24.15 -34.83
N ARG A 214 19.55 -24.10 -34.93
CA ARG A 214 20.38 -23.49 -33.87
C ARG A 214 20.08 -22.00 -33.77
N LEU A 215 19.83 -21.53 -32.54
CA LEU A 215 19.69 -20.11 -32.22
C LEU A 215 20.88 -19.32 -32.76
N ASP A 216 20.61 -18.29 -33.58
CA ASP A 216 21.63 -17.33 -33.97
C ASP A 216 21.96 -16.42 -32.75
N VAL A 217 23.00 -16.82 -32.03
CA VAL A 217 23.50 -16.10 -30.85
C VAL A 217 24.00 -14.69 -31.23
N ARG A 218 24.50 -14.48 -32.46
CA ARG A 218 24.93 -13.15 -32.91
C ARG A 218 23.73 -12.25 -33.12
N TYR A 219 22.71 -12.69 -33.85
CA TYR A 219 21.46 -11.94 -34.01
C TYR A 219 20.76 -11.67 -32.67
N ALA A 220 20.74 -12.65 -31.77
CA ALA A 220 20.15 -12.48 -30.43
C ALA A 220 20.90 -11.40 -29.61
N ILE A 221 22.23 -11.38 -29.65
CA ILE A 221 23.03 -10.30 -29.04
C ILE A 221 22.76 -8.97 -29.74
N ASP A 222 22.74 -8.93 -31.07
CA ASP A 222 22.59 -7.69 -31.85
C ASP A 222 21.22 -7.01 -31.61
N VAL A 223 20.15 -7.79 -31.38
CA VAL A 223 18.79 -7.27 -31.15
C VAL A 223 18.49 -7.02 -29.67
N LEU A 224 18.94 -7.89 -28.76
CA LEU A 224 18.57 -7.83 -27.34
C LEU A 224 19.59 -7.13 -26.45
N HIS A 225 20.86 -7.04 -26.86
CA HIS A 225 21.90 -6.44 -26.03
C HIS A 225 21.85 -4.90 -26.09
N PRO A 226 21.74 -4.17 -24.95
CA PRO A 226 21.59 -2.71 -24.95
C PRO A 226 22.71 -1.94 -25.68
N LEU A 227 23.92 -2.51 -25.75
CA LEU A 227 25.06 -1.88 -26.42
C LEU A 227 25.07 -2.07 -27.95
N ALA A 228 24.37 -3.07 -28.49
CA ALA A 228 24.36 -3.35 -29.93
C ALA A 228 23.57 -2.31 -30.74
N ARG A 229 22.62 -1.61 -30.12
CA ARG A 229 21.79 -0.57 -30.76
C ARG A 229 22.57 0.66 -31.26
N ARG A 230 23.88 0.75 -31.00
CA ARG A 230 24.74 1.87 -31.46
C ARG A 230 25.24 1.74 -32.90
N ALA A 231 24.97 0.64 -33.60
CA ALA A 231 25.53 0.41 -34.94
C ALA A 231 24.56 -0.24 -35.94
N ARG A 232 23.53 0.50 -36.40
CA ARG A 232 23.11 0.48 -37.82
C ARG A 232 22.05 1.52 -38.19
N ALA A 233 22.28 2.19 -39.31
CA ALA A 233 21.19 2.57 -40.21
C ALA A 233 20.62 1.28 -40.85
N LEU A 234 19.31 1.23 -41.05
CA LEU A 234 18.63 0.08 -41.64
C LEU A 234 19.05 -0.10 -43.12
N PRO A 235 19.50 -1.29 -43.55
CA PRO A 235 19.65 -1.57 -44.98
C PRO A 235 18.27 -1.64 -45.66
N ALA A 236 18.19 -1.18 -46.90
CA ALA A 236 16.95 -1.26 -47.68
C ALA A 236 16.53 -2.72 -47.92
N ALA A 237 15.22 -2.96 -47.93
CA ALA A 237 14.67 -4.29 -48.19
C ALA A 237 15.01 -4.75 -49.62
N ALA A 238 15.49 -5.99 -49.75
CA ALA A 238 15.71 -6.60 -51.06
C ALA A 238 14.37 -6.88 -51.77
N PRO A 239 14.28 -6.72 -53.10
CA PRO A 239 13.11 -7.14 -53.87
C PRO A 239 12.95 -8.67 -53.85
N ARG A 240 11.71 -9.11 -54.11
CA ARG A 240 11.27 -10.52 -54.06
C ARG A 240 11.76 -11.34 -55.24
#